data_AF-A0A3N5EXD0-F1
#
_entry.id   AF-A0A3N5EXD0-F1
#
_cell.length_a   1.000
_cell.length_b   1.000
_cell.length_c   1.000
_cell.angle_alpha   90.00
_cell.angle_beta   90.00
_cell.angle_gamma   90.00
#
_symmetry.space_group_name_H-M   'P 1'
#
loop_
_entity.id
_entity.type
_entity.pdbx_description
1 polymer ?
#
loop_
_entity_poly.entity_id
_entity_poly.type
_entity_poly.pdbx_seq_one_letter_code
_entity_poly.pdbx_strand_id
1 'polypeptide(L)'
;MTSKTTTHEFQAETKKLLDIVIHSLYTERDVFLRELISNAADALEKFRHESLTATDVFDSHVPLEINISLDDKNHTLTLTDTGIGMTRHELETNLGTIAHSGSNTFLAELAEAA
;
A
#
# COMPACT_ATOMS: atom_id res chain seq x y z
N MET A 1 -9.80 15.46 20.97
CA MET A 1 -8.42 15.80 20.56
C MET A 1 -8.46 16.11 19.07
N THR A 2 -8.45 17.39 18.67
CA THR A 2 -8.43 17.78 17.26
C THR A 2 -7.05 17.51 16.67
N SER A 3 -6.93 16.44 15.87
CA SER A 3 -5.70 16.10 15.15
C SER A 3 -5.30 17.23 14.20
N LYS A 4 -4.03 17.64 14.23
CA LYS A 4 -3.47 18.66 13.34
C LYS A 4 -3.21 18.03 11.97
N THR A 5 -4.02 18.39 10.97
CA THR A 5 -3.83 17.95 9.58
C THR A 5 -2.53 18.54 9.00
N THR A 6 -1.74 17.70 8.33
CA THR A 6 -0.54 18.11 7.59
C THR A 6 -0.64 17.67 6.14
N THR A 7 -0.41 18.59 5.21
CA THR A 7 -0.37 18.32 3.77
C THR A 7 1.09 18.21 3.34
N HIS A 8 1.40 17.14 2.60
CA HIS A 8 2.73 16.90 2.03
C HIS A 8 2.61 16.80 0.50
N GLU A 9 3.61 17.29 -0.23
CA GLU A 9 3.67 17.10 -1.67
C GLU A 9 4.44 15.83 -2.02
N PHE A 10 3.92 15.08 -2.99
CA PHE A 10 4.67 14.00 -3.62
C PHE A 10 5.94 14.53 -4.28
N GLN A 11 7.01 13.74 -4.20
CA GLN A 11 8.26 14.02 -4.91
C GLN A 11 8.04 14.01 -6.44
N ALA A 12 8.91 14.70 -7.19
CA ALA A 12 8.75 14.87 -8.62
C ALA A 12 8.77 13.54 -9.39
N GLU A 13 9.59 12.57 -8.95
CA GLU A 13 9.62 11.22 -9.50
C GLU A 13 8.29 10.48 -9.26
N THR A 14 7.72 10.60 -8.05
CA THR A 14 6.44 10.00 -7.68
C THR A 14 5.29 10.51 -8.55
N LYS A 15 5.24 11.82 -8.83
CA LYS A 15 4.20 12.42 -9.70
C LYS A 15 4.24 11.82 -11.12
N LYS A 16 5.43 11.69 -11.71
CA LYS A 16 5.60 11.09 -13.05
C LYS A 16 5.21 9.62 -13.09
N LEU A 17 5.52 8.88 -12.03
CA LEU A 17 5.12 7.48 -11.89
C LEU A 17 3.60 7.30 -11.85
N LEU A 18 2.92 8.12 -11.04
CA LEU A 18 1.46 8.10 -10.97
C LEU A 18 0.83 8.38 -12.34
N ASP A 19 1.34 9.37 -13.07
CA ASP A 19 0.86 9.66 -14.42
C ASP A 19 1.01 8.44 -15.35
N ILE A 20 2.16 7.77 -15.35
CA ILE A 20 2.41 6.60 -16.21
C ILE A 20 1.53 5.40 -15.80
N VAL A 21 1.45 5.11 -14.50
CA VAL A 21 0.62 4.03 -13.94
C VAL A 21 -0.86 4.23 -14.27
N ILE A 22 -1.37 5.46 -14.19
CA ILE A 22 -2.76 5.76 -14.51
C ILE A 22 -3.07 5.43 -15.98
N HIS A 23 -2.16 5.74 -16.90
CA HIS A 23 -2.36 5.49 -18.32
C HIS A 23 -2.17 4.00 -18.69
N SER A 24 -1.25 3.29 -18.04
CA SER A 24 -0.99 1.86 -18.31
C SER A 24 -2.02 0.93 -17.66
N LEU A 25 -2.54 1.25 -16.47
CA LEU A 25 -3.57 0.45 -15.79
C LEU A 25 -4.98 0.64 -16.37
N TYR A 26 -5.16 1.58 -17.31
CA TYR A 26 -6.46 1.82 -17.93
C TYR A 26 -6.97 0.61 -18.74
N THR A 27 -6.06 -0.26 -19.17
CA THR A 27 -6.37 -1.51 -19.89
C THR A 27 -6.58 -2.70 -18.95
N GLU A 28 -5.92 -2.73 -17.79
CA GLU A 28 -5.98 -3.85 -16.83
C GLU A 28 -6.41 -3.39 -15.44
N ARG A 29 -7.70 -3.05 -15.31
CA ARG A 29 -8.29 -2.52 -14.07
C ARG A 29 -8.27 -3.49 -12.88
N ASP A 30 -7.92 -4.76 -13.08
CA ASP A 30 -7.91 -5.76 -12.00
C ASP A 30 -6.55 -5.80 -11.27
N VAL A 31 -5.51 -5.22 -11.88
CA VAL A 31 -4.13 -5.24 -11.36
C VAL A 31 -4.03 -4.53 -10.02
N PHE A 32 -4.70 -3.38 -9.82
CA PHE A 32 -4.61 -2.68 -8.54
C PHE A 32 -5.09 -3.55 -7.36
N LEU A 33 -6.13 -4.36 -7.59
CA LEU A 33 -6.67 -5.22 -6.55
C LEU A 33 -5.67 -6.34 -6.19
N ARG A 34 -5.00 -6.92 -7.20
CA ARG A 34 -3.92 -7.88 -7.00
C ARG A 34 -2.78 -7.27 -6.17
N GLU A 35 -2.33 -6.06 -6.52
CA GLU A 35 -1.24 -5.40 -5.81
C GLU A 35 -1.60 -5.06 -4.35
N LEU A 36 -2.83 -4.59 -4.10
CA LEU A 36 -3.28 -4.31 -2.73
C LEU A 36 -3.41 -5.58 -1.88
N ILE A 37 -3.89 -6.69 -2.46
CA ILE A 37 -3.93 -7.99 -1.76
C ILE A 37 -2.52 -8.48 -1.46
N SER A 38 -1.57 -8.32 -2.40
CA SER A 38 -0.16 -8.68 -2.17
C SER A 38 0.44 -7.86 -1.02
N ASN A 39 0.22 -6.54 -1.00
CA ASN A 39 0.69 -5.68 0.08
C ASN A 39 0.11 -6.07 1.45
N ALA A 40 -1.18 -6.41 1.50
CA ALA A 40 -1.85 -6.87 2.71
C ALA A 40 -1.29 -8.22 3.20
N ALA A 41 -1.03 -9.17 2.30
CA ALA A 41 -0.41 -10.45 2.63
C ALA A 41 1.00 -10.27 3.22
N ASP A 42 1.81 -9.38 2.63
CA ASP A 42 3.14 -9.05 3.14
C ASP A 42 3.08 -8.42 4.54
N ALA A 43 2.08 -7.56 4.80
CA ALA A 43 1.88 -6.95 6.11
C ALA A 43 1.50 -7.98 7.18
N LEU A 44 0.65 -8.94 6.83
CA LEU A 44 0.27 -10.06 7.70
C LEU A 44 1.46 -10.97 8.02
N GLU A 45 2.28 -11.29 7.02
CA GLU A 45 3.46 -12.14 7.21
C GLU A 45 4.51 -11.47 8.10
N LYS A 46 4.75 -10.17 7.92
CA LYS A 46 5.63 -9.40 8.81
C LYS A 46 5.13 -9.41 10.25
N PHE A 47 3.83 -9.20 10.47
CA PHE A 47 3.23 -9.28 11.80
C PHE A 47 3.36 -10.67 12.42
N ARG A 48 3.10 -11.72 11.64
CA ARG A 48 3.27 -13.11 12.07
C ARG A 48 4.70 -13.40 12.49
N HIS A 49 5.68 -12.93 11.73
CA HIS A 49 7.10 -13.09 12.06
C HIS A 49 7.46 -12.37 13.36
N GLU A 50 7.06 -11.10 13.52
CA GLU A 50 7.32 -10.36 14.76
C GLU A 50 6.66 -10.98 15.98
N SER A 51 5.42 -11.47 15.84
CA SER A 51 4.66 -12.19 16.88
C SER A 51 5.39 -13.43 17.42
N LEU A 52 6.25 -14.06 16.61
CA LEU A 52 7.03 -15.22 17.00
C LEU A 52 8.35 -14.87 17.68
N THR A 53 8.87 -13.66 17.45
CA THR A 53 10.21 -13.24 17.91
C THR A 53 10.18 -12.25 19.07
N ALA A 54 9.14 -11.43 19.20
CA ALA A 54 9.07 -10.39 20.21
C ALA A 54 8.28 -10.84 21.45
N THR A 55 8.75 -10.43 22.63
CA THR A 55 8.18 -10.83 23.93
C THR A 55 6.91 -10.07 24.30
N ASP A 56 6.65 -8.95 23.63
CA ASP A 56 5.60 -7.97 23.96
C ASP A 56 4.74 -7.62 22.73
N VAL A 57 4.40 -8.62 21.90
CA VAL A 57 3.57 -8.34 20.72
C VAL A 57 2.13 -8.10 21.13
N PHE A 58 1.58 -7.05 20.53
CA PHE A 58 0.20 -6.61 20.59
C PHE A 58 -0.74 -7.79 20.32
N ASP A 59 -1.50 -8.17 21.35
CA ASP A 59 -2.59 -9.16 21.35
C ASP A 59 -2.45 -10.31 20.33
N SER A 60 -1.81 -11.41 20.75
CA SER A 60 -1.60 -12.62 19.95
C SER A 60 -2.88 -13.31 19.44
N HIS A 61 -4.06 -12.79 19.80
CA HIS A 61 -5.36 -13.30 19.39
C HIS A 61 -5.97 -12.54 18.21
N VAL A 62 -5.30 -11.52 17.65
CA VAL A 62 -5.78 -10.84 16.45
C VAL A 62 -5.75 -11.83 15.27
N PRO A 63 -6.90 -12.09 14.61
CA PRO A 63 -6.93 -12.96 13.44
C PRO A 63 -6.13 -12.33 12.31
N LEU A 64 -5.33 -13.13 11.60
CA LEU A 64 -4.62 -12.70 10.40
C LEU A 64 -5.55 -12.80 9.20
N GLU A 65 -6.10 -11.67 8.76
CA GLU A 65 -7.14 -11.64 7.73
C GLU A 65 -7.05 -10.40 6.84
N ILE A 66 -7.60 -10.54 5.64
CA ILE A 66 -7.83 -9.46 4.69
C ILE A 66 -9.33 -9.39 4.44
N ASN A 67 -9.95 -8.29 4.83
CA ASN A 67 -11.37 -8.03 4.60
C ASN A 67 -11.55 -7.12 3.40
N ILE A 68 -12.46 -7.50 2.50
CA ILE A 68 -12.84 -6.74 1.31
C ILE A 68 -14.32 -6.38 1.44
N SER A 69 -14.63 -5.09 1.43
CA SER A 69 -16.01 -4.59 1.50
C SER A 69 -16.31 -3.63 0.34
N LEU A 70 -17.55 -3.69 -0.12
CA LEU A 70 -18.08 -2.90 -1.23
C LEU A 70 -19.25 -2.06 -0.73
N ASP A 71 -19.24 -0.78 -1.05
CA ASP A 71 -20.36 0.13 -0.82
C ASP A 71 -20.75 0.81 -2.13
N ASP A 72 -21.80 0.29 -2.76
CA ASP A 72 -22.33 0.80 -4.03
C ASP A 72 -22.92 2.21 -3.91
N LYS A 73 -23.37 2.61 -2.72
CA LYS A 73 -23.99 3.94 -2.51
C LYS A 73 -22.92 5.02 -2.46
N ASN A 74 -21.80 4.73 -1.81
CA ASN A 74 -20.67 5.65 -1.68
C ASN A 74 -19.63 5.47 -2.80
N HIS A 75 -19.81 4.46 -3.66
CA HIS A 75 -18.86 4.06 -4.70
C HIS A 75 -17.46 3.76 -4.14
N THR A 76 -17.41 3.07 -3.00
CA THR A 76 -16.15 2.74 -2.32
C THR A 76 -15.91 1.24 -2.29
N LEU A 77 -14.67 0.85 -2.60
CA LEU A 77 -14.09 -0.45 -2.30
C LEU A 77 -13.10 -0.24 -1.15
N THR A 78 -13.22 -1.03 -0.10
CA THR A 78 -12.33 -0.96 1.07
C THR A 78 -11.65 -2.30 1.30
N LEU A 79 -10.33 -2.28 1.30
CA LEU A 79 -9.48 -3.37 1.79
C LEU A 79 -8.99 -3.02 3.20
N THR A 80 -9.06 -3.99 4.10
CA THR A 80 -8.55 -3.85 5.47
C THR A 80 -7.82 -5.12 5.85
N ASP A 81 -6.56 -5.00 6.21
CA ASP A 81 -5.77 -6.08 6.79
C ASP A 81 -5.54 -5.85 8.29
N THR A 82 -5.21 -6.93 8.98
CA THR A 82 -4.80 -6.94 10.39
C THR A 82 -3.29 -7.15 10.54
N GLY A 83 -2.52 -6.73 9.53
CA GLY A 83 -1.08 -6.87 9.50
C GLY A 83 -0.36 -5.87 10.40
N ILE A 84 0.95 -5.77 10.19
CA ILE A 84 1.85 -4.98 11.04
C ILE A 84 1.54 -3.46 11.02
N GLY A 85 0.81 -3.01 10.00
CA GLY A 85 0.49 -1.60 9.81
C GLY A 85 1.72 -0.76 9.47
N MET A 86 1.57 0.56 9.63
CA MET A 86 2.66 1.52 9.43
C MET A 86 2.58 2.61 10.50
N THR A 87 3.75 3.01 11.01
CA THR A 87 3.90 4.23 11.77
C THR A 87 3.73 5.46 10.88
N ARG A 88 3.55 6.64 11.49
CA ARG A 88 3.47 7.90 10.74
C ARG A 88 4.68 8.13 9.83
N HIS A 89 5.88 7.83 10.34
CA HIS A 89 7.10 8.03 9.58
C HIS A 89 7.16 7.09 8.37
N GLU A 90 6.82 5.82 8.56
CA GLU A 90 6.75 4.84 7.46
C GLU A 90 5.69 5.22 6.43
N LEU A 91 4.57 5.81 6.84
CA LEU A 91 3.56 6.31 5.91
C LEU A 91 4.10 7.45 5.05
N GLU A 92 4.77 8.43 5.66
CA GLU A 92 5.41 9.55 4.96
C GLU A 92 6.52 9.08 4.02
N THR A 93 7.32 8.10 4.45
CA THR A 93 8.39 7.52 3.64
C THR A 93 7.86 6.61 2.53
N ASN A 94 7.05 5.60 2.83
CA ASN A 94 6.66 4.57 1.86
C ASN A 94 5.61 5.03 0.85
N LEU A 95 4.67 5.90 1.27
CA LEU A 95 3.64 6.43 0.37
C LEU A 95 4.04 7.79 -0.21
N GLY A 96 4.68 8.65 0.60
CA GLY A 96 5.11 9.99 0.15
C GLY A 96 6.35 9.97 -0.74
N THR A 97 7.21 8.96 -0.56
CA THR A 97 8.42 8.72 -1.36
C THR A 97 8.28 7.34 -1.98
N ILE A 98 8.18 7.22 -3.30
CA ILE A 98 8.14 5.88 -3.91
C ILE A 98 9.52 5.24 -3.70
N ALA A 99 9.63 4.36 -2.70
CA ALA A 99 10.89 3.82 -2.21
C ALA A 99 11.52 2.84 -3.23
N HIS A 100 12.43 3.38 -4.02
CA HIS A 100 13.82 2.96 -4.16
C HIS A 100 14.29 1.64 -4.80
N SER A 101 13.46 0.74 -5.36
CA SER A 101 14.08 -0.31 -6.22
C SER A 101 13.28 -0.83 -7.40
N GLY A 102 11.96 -1.02 -7.27
CA GLY A 102 11.14 -1.57 -8.35
C GLY A 102 10.64 -0.54 -9.38
N SER A 103 10.36 0.69 -8.93
CA SER A 103 9.60 1.63 -9.73
C SER A 103 10.36 2.20 -10.93
N ASN A 104 11.68 2.39 -10.82
CA ASN A 104 12.49 2.83 -11.97
C ASN A 104 12.61 1.73 -13.03
N THR A 105 12.74 0.46 -12.62
CA THR A 105 12.76 -0.68 -13.54
C THR A 105 11.41 -0.85 -14.22
N PHE A 106 10.31 -0.74 -13.46
CA PHE A 106 8.95 -0.78 -13.98
C PHE A 106 8.66 0.36 -14.97
N LEU A 107 9.15 1.57 -14.69
CA LEU A 107 9.08 2.70 -15.63
C LEU A 107 9.83 2.41 -16.93
N ALA A 108 11.00 1.78 -16.84
CA ALA A 108 11.79 1.43 -18.02
C ALA A 108 11.05 0.39 -18.87
N GLU A 109 10.52 -0.67 -18.25
CA GLU A 109 9.77 -1.74 -18.93
C GLU A 109 8.48 -1.22 -19.59
N LEU A 110 7.75 -0.32 -18.93
CA LEU A 110 6.54 0.29 -19.50
C LEU A 110 6.84 1.28 -20.63
N ALA A 111 7.95 2.03 -20.55
CA ALA A 111 8.37 2.93 -21.62
C ALA A 111 8.84 2.16 -22.86
N GLU A 112 9.32 0.93 -22.70
CA GLU A 112 9.72 0.04 -23.80
C GLU A 112 8.52 -0.66 -24.46
N ALA A 113 7.40 -0.81 -23.74
CA ALA A 113 6.18 -1.46 -24.20
C ALA A 113 5.17 -0.52 -24.91
N ALA A 114 5.45 0.79 -24.93
CA ALA A 114 4.64 1.82 -25.60
C ALA A 114 5.24 2.22 -26.97
#